data_AF-A0A315YW87-F1
#
_entry.id   AF-A0A315YW87-F1
#
_cell.length_a   1.000
_cell.length_b   1.000
_cell.length_c   1.000
_cell.angle_alpha   90.00
_cell.angle_beta   90.00
_cell.angle_gamma   90.00
#
_symmetry.space_group_name_H-M   'P 1'
#
loop_
_entity.id
_entity.type
_entity.pdbx_description
1 polymer ?
#
loop_
_entity_poly.entity_id
_entity_poly.type
_entity_poly.pdbx_seq_one_letter_code
_entity_poly.pdbx_strand_id
1 'polypeptide(L)'
;MNKSQLVDYYIDKSQHPDFQLNEVRKDLQVKNIPEEDIKVIVRLVDNEVQKRALTQSSSKKGNEIMIAGGVLTFIGAGITIGTYTGIINMGNSFLIVYGPFFTGISMLFTGLAKK
;
A
#
# COMPACT_ATOMS: atom_id res chain seq x y z
N MET A 1 3.29 34.01 -7.76
CA MET A 1 3.08 32.61 -7.31
C MET A 1 3.36 32.56 -5.82
N ASN A 2 2.44 32.05 -5.01
CA ASN A 2 2.62 31.94 -3.55
C ASN A 2 3.48 30.69 -3.22
N LYS A 3 4.19 30.68 -2.07
CA LYS A 3 5.04 29.55 -1.63
C LYS A 3 4.28 28.22 -1.64
N SER A 4 3.03 28.20 -1.16
CA SER A 4 2.20 27.00 -1.15
C SER A 4 1.93 26.46 -2.56
N GLN A 5 1.67 27.33 -3.54
CA GLN A 5 1.42 26.93 -4.92
C GLN A 5 2.66 26.34 -5.59
N LEU A 6 3.86 26.79 -5.21
CA LEU A 6 5.13 26.21 -5.67
C LEU A 6 5.32 24.80 -5.10
N VAL A 7 5.05 24.62 -3.80
CA VAL A 7 5.11 23.31 -3.15
C VAL A 7 4.14 22.34 -3.82
N ASP A 8 2.88 22.75 -4.01
CA ASP A 8 1.86 21.90 -4.65
C ASP A 8 2.24 21.54 -6.09
N TYR A 9 2.77 22.49 -6.86
CA TYR A 9 3.25 22.24 -8.22
C TYR A 9 4.37 21.19 -8.27
N TYR A 10 5.36 21.28 -7.38
CA TYR A 10 6.45 20.31 -7.35
C TYR A 10 6.04 18.96 -6.75
N ILE A 11 5.07 18.93 -5.83
CA ILE A 11 4.45 17.68 -5.36
C ILE A 11 3.71 17.00 -6.52
N ASP A 12 2.98 17.74 -7.35
CA ASP A 12 2.30 17.16 -8.50
C ASP A 12 3.30 16.68 -9.56
N LYS A 13 4.33 17.48 -9.86
CA LYS A 13 5.43 17.09 -10.75
C LYS A 13 6.16 15.84 -10.26
N SER A 14 6.22 15.62 -8.94
CA SER A 14 6.85 14.42 -8.35
C SER A 14 6.15 13.10 -8.66
N GLN A 15 4.94 13.15 -9.23
CA GLN A 15 4.23 11.96 -9.70
C GLN A 15 4.77 11.42 -11.02
N HIS A 16 5.55 12.22 -11.75
CA HIS A 16 6.16 11.78 -13.00
C HIS A 16 7.41 10.94 -12.75
N PRO A 17 7.63 9.86 -13.52
CA PRO A 17 8.76 8.95 -13.35
C PRO A 17 10.13 9.62 -13.55
N ASP A 18 10.18 10.74 -14.28
CA ASP A 18 11.41 11.48 -14.55
C ASP A 18 11.72 12.55 -13.49
N PHE A 19 10.96 12.60 -12.40
CA PHE A 19 11.14 13.63 -11.38
C PHE A 19 12.45 13.46 -10.61
N GLN A 20 13.26 14.52 -10.58
CA GLN A 20 14.48 14.58 -9.79
C GLN A 20 14.44 15.76 -8.81
N LEU A 21 14.63 15.47 -7.52
CA LEU A 21 14.65 16.50 -6.47
C LEU A 21 15.74 17.56 -6.71
N ASN A 22 16.86 17.16 -7.33
CA ASN A 22 17.95 18.07 -7.70
C ASN A 22 17.54 19.13 -8.73
N GLU A 23 16.57 18.82 -9.60
CA GLU A 23 16.03 19.79 -10.56
C GLU A 23 15.14 20.83 -9.87
N VAL A 24 14.43 20.46 -8.82
CA VAL A 24 13.60 21.39 -8.02
C VAL A 24 14.45 22.52 -7.45
N ARG A 25 15.62 22.19 -6.87
CA ARG A 25 16.54 23.22 -6.36
C ARG A 25 17.03 24.14 -7.48
N LYS A 26 17.47 23.58 -8.61
CA LYS A 26 17.96 24.36 -9.76
C LYS A 26 16.88 25.28 -10.31
N ASP A 27 15.67 24.78 -10.49
CA ASP A 27 14.53 25.58 -10.99
C ASP A 27 14.18 26.74 -10.05
N LEU A 28 14.23 26.51 -8.72
CA LEU A 28 13.95 27.56 -7.73
C LEU A 28 15.06 28.60 -7.66
N GLN A 29 16.33 28.21 -7.85
CA GLN A 29 17.46 29.13 -7.95
C GLN A 29 17.35 30.02 -9.21
N VAL A 30 16.98 29.46 -10.36
CA VAL A 30 16.74 30.22 -11.61
C VAL A 30 15.61 31.24 -11.44
N LYS A 31 14.63 30.94 -10.58
CA LYS A 31 13.51 31.83 -10.26
C LYS A 31 13.82 32.91 -9.20
N ASN A 32 15.09 33.05 -8.78
CA ASN A 32 15.54 33.99 -7.74
C ASN A 32 14.77 33.88 -6.42
N ILE A 33 14.37 32.65 -6.04
CA ILE A 33 13.77 32.40 -4.73
C ILE A 33 14.89 32.47 -3.66
N PRO A 34 14.64 33.08 -2.47
CA PRO A 34 15.61 33.09 -1.39
C PRO A 34 16.05 31.68 -0.98
N GLU A 35 17.35 31.46 -0.73
CA GLU A 35 17.89 30.14 -0.36
C GLU A 35 17.19 29.51 0.87
N GLU A 36 16.77 30.33 1.82
CA GLU A 36 15.97 29.89 2.97
C GLU A 36 14.64 29.24 2.55
N ASP A 37 13.98 29.82 1.56
CA ASP A 37 12.71 29.34 1.03
C ASP A 37 12.90 28.11 0.14
N ILE A 38 13.97 28.08 -0.65
CA ILE A 38 14.36 26.92 -1.44
C ILE A 38 14.54 25.71 -0.52
N LYS A 39 15.27 25.88 0.59
CA LYS A 39 15.51 24.81 1.55
C LYS A 39 14.21 24.28 2.16
N VAL A 40 13.27 25.17 2.50
CA VAL A 40 11.97 24.78 3.05
C VAL A 40 11.14 24.04 2.00
N ILE A 41 11.01 24.57 0.78
CA ILE A 41 10.22 23.98 -0.30
C ILE A 41 10.76 22.59 -0.65
N VAL A 42 12.07 22.46 -0.87
CA VAL A 42 12.70 21.17 -1.20
C VAL A 42 12.47 20.14 -0.10
N ARG A 43 12.59 20.54 1.18
CA ARG A 43 12.34 19.65 2.31
C ARG A 43 10.88 19.18 2.37
N LEU A 44 9.93 20.07 2.10
CA LEU A 44 8.50 19.71 2.09
C LEU A 44 8.19 18.73 0.96
N VAL A 45 8.73 18.98 -0.24
CA VAL A 45 8.56 18.09 -1.39
C VAL A 45 9.20 16.72 -1.12
N ASP A 46 10.43 16.67 -0.61
CA ASP A 46 11.12 15.42 -0.25
C ASP A 46 10.33 14.60 0.79
N ASN A 47 9.88 15.26 1.87
CA ASN A 47 9.06 14.61 2.89
C ASN A 47 7.77 14.02 2.31
N GLU A 48 7.09 14.74 1.44
CA GLU A 48 5.83 14.29 0.83
C GLU A 48 6.08 13.10 -0.12
N VAL A 49 7.14 13.15 -0.92
CA VAL A 49 7.54 12.04 -1.80
C VAL A 49 7.83 10.78 -0.98
N GLN A 50 8.63 10.90 0.09
CA GLN A 50 8.94 9.77 0.97
C GLN A 50 7.68 9.22 1.66
N LYS A 51 6.84 10.10 2.20
CA LYS A 51 5.59 9.71 2.85
C LYS A 51 4.68 8.95 1.90
N ARG A 52 4.55 9.41 0.65
CA ARG A 52 3.77 8.72 -0.39
C ARG A 52 4.37 7.36 -0.74
N ALA A 53 5.69 7.27 -0.92
CA ALA A 53 6.35 5.99 -1.19
C ALA A 53 6.10 4.96 -0.06
N LEU A 54 6.19 5.40 1.20
CA LEU A 54 5.89 4.55 2.36
C LEU A 54 4.41 4.13 2.41
N THR A 55 3.49 5.06 2.14
CA THR A 55 2.04 4.79 2.15
C THR A 55 1.64 3.86 1.01
N GLN A 56 2.22 4.05 -0.19
CA GLN A 56 1.97 3.20 -1.35
C GLN A 56 2.58 1.80 -1.16
N SER A 57 3.75 1.71 -0.52
CA SER A 57 4.35 0.42 -0.14
C SER A 57 3.49 -0.31 0.90
N SER A 58 3.02 0.39 1.94
CA SER A 58 2.16 -0.18 2.98
C SER A 58 0.84 -0.69 2.41
N SER A 59 0.17 0.11 1.58
CA SER A 59 -1.11 -0.26 0.96
C SER A 59 -0.98 -1.43 -0.04
N LYS A 60 0.10 -1.48 -0.85
CA LYS A 60 0.39 -2.63 -1.71
C LYS A 60 0.58 -3.90 -0.89
N LYS A 61 1.38 -3.84 0.18
CA LYS A 61 1.59 -4.97 1.09
C LYS A 61 0.31 -5.40 1.80
N GLY A 62 -0.53 -4.45 2.21
CA GLY A 62 -1.85 -4.73 2.78
C GLY A 62 -2.76 -5.48 1.81
N ASN A 63 -2.77 -5.07 0.53
CA ASN A 63 -3.57 -5.71 -0.51
C ASN A 63 -3.08 -7.14 -0.83
N GLU A 64 -1.75 -7.36 -0.89
CA GLU A 64 -1.18 -8.70 -1.07
C GLU A 64 -1.56 -9.66 0.07
N ILE A 65 -1.48 -9.19 1.32
CA ILE A 65 -1.88 -9.97 2.50
C ILE A 65 -3.38 -10.29 2.45
N MET A 66 -4.20 -9.33 2.06
CA MET A 66 -5.66 -9.52 1.92
C MET A 66 -5.99 -10.57 0.84
N ILE A 67 -5.32 -10.52 -0.31
CA ILE A 67 -5.52 -11.50 -1.39
C ILE A 67 -5.09 -12.90 -0.94
N ALA A 68 -3.92 -13.03 -0.31
CA ALA A 68 -3.43 -14.30 0.21
C ALA A 68 -4.38 -14.90 1.27
N GLY A 69 -4.83 -14.07 2.22
CA GLY A 69 -5.80 -14.47 3.24
C GLY A 69 -7.16 -14.87 2.65
N GLY A 70 -7.62 -14.15 1.62
CA GLY A 70 -8.83 -14.49 0.87
C GLY A 70 -8.74 -15.87 0.22
N VAL A 71 -7.66 -16.15 -0.52
CA VAL A 71 -7.43 -17.45 -1.15
C VAL A 71 -7.40 -18.58 -0.11
N LEU A 72 -6.66 -18.41 0.98
CA LEU A 72 -6.59 -19.39 2.08
C LEU A 72 -7.97 -19.65 2.70
N THR A 73 -8.74 -18.60 2.94
CA THR A 73 -10.10 -18.70 3.50
C THR A 73 -11.03 -19.46 2.55
N PHE A 74 -10.99 -19.14 1.26
CA PHE A 74 -11.81 -19.81 0.24
C PHE A 74 -11.46 -21.29 0.10
N ILE A 75 -10.17 -21.64 0.12
CA ILE A 75 -9.73 -23.05 0.09
C ILE A 75 -10.22 -23.78 1.35
N GLY A 76 -10.00 -23.20 2.53
CA GLY A 76 -10.45 -23.81 3.80
C GLY A 76 -11.97 -24.00 3.87
N ALA A 77 -12.73 -22.99 3.45
CA ALA A 77 -14.18 -23.06 3.36
C ALA A 77 -14.64 -24.09 2.30
N GLY A 78 -13.99 -24.13 1.14
CA GLY A 78 -14.30 -25.07 0.07
C GLY A 78 -14.08 -26.52 0.48
N ILE A 79 -12.98 -26.82 1.18
CA ILE A 79 -12.73 -28.16 1.73
C ILE A 79 -13.78 -28.52 2.78
N THR A 80 -14.11 -27.59 3.68
CA THR A 80 -15.11 -27.82 4.74
C THR A 80 -16.52 -28.05 4.18
N ILE A 81 -16.93 -27.27 3.17
CA ILE A 81 -18.20 -27.46 2.49
C ILE A 81 -18.18 -28.77 1.69
N GLY A 82 -17.07 -29.06 0.99
CA GLY A 82 -16.90 -30.27 0.19
C GLY A 82 -16.99 -31.56 1.01
N THR A 83 -16.42 -31.59 2.22
CA THR A 83 -16.54 -32.72 3.14
C THR A 83 -17.95 -32.84 3.72
N TYR A 84 -18.61 -31.72 4.03
CA TYR A 84 -19.97 -31.72 4.59
C TYR A 84 -21.06 -32.10 3.56
N THR A 85 -20.89 -31.68 2.30
CA THR A 85 -21.79 -31.98 1.18
C THR A 85 -21.55 -33.35 0.54
N GLY A 86 -20.53 -34.08 0.99
CA GLY A 86 -20.19 -35.41 0.50
C GLY A 86 -19.48 -35.44 -0.86
N ILE A 87 -19.14 -34.27 -1.42
CA ILE A 87 -18.31 -34.16 -2.64
C ILE A 87 -16.90 -34.72 -2.37
N ILE A 88 -16.38 -34.47 -1.16
CA ILE A 88 -15.13 -35.06 -0.65
C ILE A 88 -15.53 -36.17 0.31
N ASN A 89 -15.44 -37.41 -0.17
CA ASN A 89 -15.93 -38.57 0.57
C ASN A 89 -14.91 -39.00 1.63
N MET A 90 -15.12 -38.59 2.88
CA MET A 90 -14.29 -38.99 4.04
C MET A 90 -14.93 -40.12 4.89
N GLY A 91 -15.96 -40.79 4.37
CA GLY A 91 -16.68 -41.82 5.13
C GLY A 91 -17.44 -41.21 6.32
N ASN A 92 -17.16 -41.66 7.54
CA ASN A 92 -17.81 -41.18 8.77
C ASN A 92 -17.02 -40.10 9.53
N SER A 93 -15.93 -39.59 8.94
CA SER A 93 -15.05 -38.59 9.56
C SER A 93 -15.21 -37.24 8.88
N PHE A 94 -15.46 -36.19 9.66
CA PHE A 94 -15.51 -34.82 9.17
C PHE A 94 -14.19 -34.11 9.52
N LEU A 95 -13.44 -33.70 8.51
CA LEU A 95 -12.23 -32.90 8.72
C LEU A 95 -12.60 -31.42 8.66
N ILE A 96 -12.61 -30.79 9.82
CA ILE A 96 -12.84 -29.36 9.93
C ILE A 96 -11.47 -28.66 9.85
N VAL A 97 -11.23 -27.98 8.74
CA VAL A 97 -9.94 -27.35 8.41
C VAL A 97 -9.85 -25.98 9.09
N TYR A 98 -9.81 -25.99 10.43
CA TYR A 98 -9.76 -24.76 11.23
C TYR A 98 -8.49 -23.93 10.95
N GLY A 99 -7.35 -24.57 10.68
CA GLY A 99 -6.08 -23.89 10.46
C GLY A 99 -6.13 -22.90 9.29
N PRO A 100 -6.24 -23.37 8.04
CA PRO A 100 -6.37 -22.52 6.84
C PRO A 100 -7.50 -21.48 6.90
N PHE A 101 -8.67 -21.81 7.48
CA PHE A 101 -9.78 -20.87 7.58
C PHE A 101 -9.48 -19.73 8.56
N PHE A 102 -9.06 -20.03 9.80
CA PHE A 102 -8.75 -18.98 10.78
C PHE A 102 -7.48 -18.20 10.45
N THR A 103 -6.47 -18.83 9.84
CA THR A 103 -5.28 -18.10 9.33
C THR A 103 -5.62 -17.21 8.14
N GLY A 104 -6.50 -17.66 7.23
CA GLY A 104 -6.99 -16.83 6.15
C GLY A 104 -7.74 -15.60 6.66
N ILE A 105 -8.63 -15.79 7.64
CA ILE A 105 -9.38 -14.70 8.29
C ILE A 105 -8.45 -13.73 9.02
N SER A 106 -7.48 -14.22 9.80
CA SER A 106 -6.54 -13.35 10.52
C SER A 106 -5.69 -12.50 9.56
N MET A 107 -5.26 -13.08 8.43
CA MET A 107 -4.57 -12.37 7.35
C MET A 107 -5.47 -11.30 6.72
N LEU A 108 -6.75 -11.59 6.47
CA LEU A 108 -7.69 -10.59 5.96
C LEU A 108 -7.80 -9.38 6.90
N PHE A 109 -7.94 -9.61 8.20
CA PHE A 109 -7.97 -8.53 9.19
C PHE A 109 -6.64 -7.75 9.27
N THR A 110 -5.49 -8.43 9.16
CA THR A 110 -4.18 -7.74 9.16
C THR A 110 -3.95 -6.95 7.88
N GLY A 111 -4.44 -7.43 6.74
CA GLY A 111 -4.44 -6.70 5.47
C GLY A 111 -5.29 -5.45 5.53
N LEU A 112 -6.50 -5.54 6.09
CA LEU A 112 -7.41 -4.41 6.31
C LEU A 112 -6.82 -3.36 7.27
N ALA A 113 -6.14 -3.79 8.34
CA ALA A 113 -5.49 -2.87 9.28
C ALA A 113 -4.25 -2.16 8.71
N LYS A 114 -3.70 -2.65 7.59
CA LYS A 114 -2.54 -2.08 6.89
C LYS A 114 -2.90 -1.23 5.68
N LYS A 115 -4.18 -1.25 5.27
CA LYS A 115 -4.75 -0.46 4.19
C LYS A 115 -5.16 0.92 4.69
#